data_AF-A0A0C3FDE7-F1
#
_entry.id   AF-A0A0C3FDE7-F1
#
_cell.length_a   1.000
_cell.length_b   1.000
_cell.length_c   1.000
_cell.angle_alpha   90.00
_cell.angle_beta   90.00
_cell.angle_gamma   90.00
#
_symmetry.space_group_name_H-M   'P 1'
#
loop_
_entity.id
_entity.type
_entity.pdbx_description
1 polymer ?
#
loop_
_entity_poly.entity_id
_entity_poly.type
_entity_poly.pdbx_seq_one_letter_code
_entity_poly.pdbx_strand_id
1 'polypeptide(L)'
;MPTRTSPNVNHRFIAYRSPPDTRSRVRVGLVDDKELHVAEVLGYTDLFELIATHPDLTASHKFKTGPVNELRNVEVLAPLPGRDVLCIGKNYTAHATEFHKSGFDSSDKNEQPEYPVIFTKRATSIIPNGHPVCTHPDVTSSVDYEGELGIIIGKPGLGIRKEQAWNFVWGAVIINDFTARERQRDHKQFFIGKSLDTFCPMGPYVIPASSLAFDELHLTTKVNGEVRQSQNTAELIFDIPTLIQTISLGISIQPGDVIATGTPAGVGMGMNPNVWLKDGDVVEISIPPLGTLRNPISSKVPPVAHLPSPCAKKHLVATPDINYMCLKANSKTLHVEISGPRSGPAILFFHGLGSSLNFYHPIIDMTGVDKTHRVVLFDLEGHGRSPLSSSGSSGLSVDGFARDAKLLMDDMGVKTAHVVGHCLGGLIATTFCSIYPDAVDNLLLIGATTRLSDSSRQTLTSRAQTVRSYGMDHVAAQVVTDDIAVLTKSSKSVVKSYVKLSITSSQPEGYALACLALATAPEPSYSAITAKKTIILAGKEDKTSPLATAEFLHEQINGSELILLDNVGHWHGFEDVEGTAKALTAIL
;
A
#
# COMPACT_ATOMS: atom_id res chain seq x y z
N MET A 1 13.30 39.44 22.21
CA MET A 1 14.16 38.30 21.80
C MET A 1 14.00 38.12 20.30
N PRO A 2 15.08 37.88 19.54
CA PRO A 2 14.94 37.69 18.11
C PRO A 2 14.18 36.38 17.87
N THR A 3 13.09 36.46 17.10
CA THR A 3 12.36 35.30 16.59
C THR A 3 13.28 34.53 15.66
N ARG A 4 13.95 33.50 16.20
CA ARG A 4 14.74 32.54 15.43
C ARG A 4 13.74 31.87 14.48
N THR A 5 13.82 32.22 13.19
CA THR A 5 13.03 31.59 12.13
C THR A 5 13.27 30.09 12.21
N SER A 6 12.23 29.32 12.53
CA SER A 6 12.29 27.86 12.53
C SER A 6 12.82 27.39 11.17
N PRO A 7 13.76 26.43 11.11
CA PRO A 7 14.15 25.85 9.84
C PRO A 7 12.90 25.33 9.12
N ASN A 8 12.78 25.58 7.81
CA ASN A 8 11.66 25.09 7.01
C ASN A 8 11.63 23.55 7.09
N VAL A 9 10.66 22.99 7.80
CA VAL A 9 10.47 21.54 7.92
C VAL A 9 9.59 21.09 6.77
N ASN A 10 10.22 20.74 5.63
CA ASN A 10 9.46 20.45 4.40
C ASN A 10 8.54 19.22 4.48
N HIS A 11 8.75 18.32 5.45
CA HIS A 11 7.95 17.11 5.58
C HIS A 11 7.68 16.79 7.05
N ARG A 12 6.42 16.92 7.47
CA ARG A 12 5.90 16.42 8.75
C ARG A 12 4.97 15.25 8.51
N PHE A 13 5.46 14.03 8.71
CA PHE A 13 4.66 12.83 8.47
C PHE A 13 3.85 12.42 9.70
N ILE A 14 2.62 11.98 9.45
CA ILE A 14 1.78 11.26 10.42
C ILE A 14 1.17 10.01 9.79
N ALA A 15 0.83 9.03 10.63
CA ALA A 15 -0.19 8.04 10.29
C ALA A 15 -1.54 8.56 10.79
N TYR A 16 -2.61 8.43 9.98
CA TYR A 16 -3.93 8.92 10.39
C TYR A 16 -5.09 8.15 9.75
N ARG A 17 -6.30 8.34 10.28
CA ARG A 17 -7.58 7.96 9.67
C ARG A 17 -8.47 9.19 9.50
N SER A 18 -9.12 9.32 8.35
CA SER A 18 -10.08 10.41 8.08
C SER A 18 -11.52 9.90 8.02
N PRO A 19 -12.51 10.67 8.50
CA PRO A 19 -13.93 10.37 8.28
C PRO A 19 -14.28 10.24 6.78
N PRO A 20 -15.28 9.40 6.41
CA PRO A 20 -16.07 8.50 7.26
C PRO A 20 -15.36 7.18 7.62
N ASP A 21 -14.11 7.01 7.17
CA ASP A 21 -13.36 5.76 7.17
C ASP A 21 -12.59 5.50 8.49
N THR A 22 -13.18 5.91 9.62
CA THR A 22 -12.51 5.91 10.94
C THR A 22 -12.17 4.51 11.49
N ARG A 23 -12.52 3.43 10.78
CA ARG A 23 -12.25 2.06 11.21
C ARG A 23 -11.49 1.17 10.22
N SER A 24 -11.33 1.54 8.94
CA SER A 24 -10.85 0.57 7.95
C SER A 24 -9.48 0.85 7.33
N ARG A 25 -9.12 2.12 7.05
CA ARG A 25 -7.88 2.42 6.32
C ARG A 25 -6.95 3.41 7.03
N VAL A 26 -5.75 2.95 7.39
CA VAL A 26 -4.62 3.81 7.79
C VAL A 26 -4.09 4.53 6.54
N ARG A 27 -3.71 5.79 6.70
CA ARG A 27 -3.15 6.64 5.64
C ARG A 27 -1.86 7.30 6.13
N VAL A 28 -0.96 7.60 5.19
CA VAL A 28 0.20 8.46 5.44
C VAL A 28 -0.18 9.89 5.09
N GLY A 29 0.08 10.82 5.99
CA GLY A 29 -0.26 12.23 5.84
C GLY A 29 0.95 13.14 5.92
N LEU A 30 0.95 14.21 5.13
CA LEU A 30 1.85 15.35 5.27
C LEU A 30 1.11 16.50 5.93
N VAL A 31 1.59 16.91 7.10
CA VAL A 31 1.06 18.04 7.87
C VAL A 31 1.72 19.33 7.40
N ASP A 32 0.94 20.39 7.25
CA ASP A 32 1.44 21.71 6.87
C ASP A 32 2.24 22.38 7.99
N ASP A 33 3.03 23.41 7.65
CA ASP A 33 3.90 24.11 8.61
C ASP A 33 3.12 24.75 9.78
N LYS A 34 1.85 25.06 9.54
CA LYS A 34 0.93 25.67 10.51
C LYS A 34 0.25 24.63 11.42
N GLU A 35 0.43 23.34 11.15
CA GLU A 35 -0.20 22.23 11.88
C GLU A 35 -1.74 22.30 11.87
N LEU A 36 -2.31 22.80 10.77
CA LEU A 36 -3.76 22.97 10.60
C LEU A 36 -4.35 21.94 9.65
N HIS A 37 -3.56 21.46 8.69
CA HIS A 37 -4.05 20.58 7.64
C HIS A 37 -3.14 19.38 7.44
N VAL A 38 -3.74 18.29 6.96
CA VAL A 38 -3.05 17.09 6.51
C VAL A 38 -3.47 16.74 5.09
N ALA A 39 -2.50 16.52 4.22
CA ALA A 39 -2.71 15.99 2.88
C ALA A 39 -2.29 14.51 2.81
N GLU A 40 -3.15 13.65 2.25
CA GLU A 40 -2.82 12.23 2.06
C GLU A 40 -1.62 12.08 1.11
N VAL A 41 -0.62 11.30 1.47
CA VAL A 41 0.48 10.91 0.58
C VAL A 41 0.03 9.70 -0.23
N LEU A 42 -0.18 9.87 -1.53
CA LEU A 42 -0.70 8.81 -2.39
C LEU A 42 0.38 7.78 -2.72
N GLY A 43 -0.03 6.51 -2.79
CA GLY A 43 0.83 5.40 -3.21
C GLY A 43 1.40 4.56 -2.06
N TYR A 44 1.10 4.88 -0.80
CA TYR A 44 1.58 4.14 0.37
C TYR A 44 0.42 3.78 1.31
N THR A 45 0.47 2.58 1.88
CA THR A 45 -0.51 2.09 2.86
C THR A 45 -0.16 2.48 4.30
N ASP A 46 1.12 2.64 4.59
CA ASP A 46 1.64 3.02 5.90
C ASP A 46 3.04 3.65 5.79
N LEU A 47 3.57 4.13 6.92
CA LEU A 47 4.88 4.76 6.97
C LEU A 47 6.04 3.77 6.78
N PHE A 48 5.87 2.48 7.08
CA PHE A 48 6.91 1.48 6.81
C PHE A 48 7.14 1.35 5.29
N GLU A 49 6.06 1.31 4.51
CA GLU A 49 6.13 1.25 3.04
C GLU A 49 6.76 2.51 2.46
N LEU A 50 6.41 3.70 2.99
CA LEU A 50 7.01 4.96 2.55
C LEU A 50 8.53 4.98 2.82
N ILE A 51 8.96 4.63 4.04
CA ILE A 51 10.37 4.59 4.44
C ILE A 51 11.15 3.61 3.56
N ALA A 52 10.62 2.40 3.35
CA ALA A 52 11.26 1.39 2.52
C ALA A 52 11.36 1.79 1.05
N THR A 53 10.38 2.54 0.53
CA THR A 53 10.38 3.02 -0.87
C THR A 53 11.30 4.21 -1.08
N HIS A 54 11.44 5.07 -0.06
CA HIS A 54 12.28 6.28 -0.10
C HIS A 54 13.35 6.25 0.99
N PRO A 55 14.32 5.32 0.94
CA PRO A 55 15.33 5.15 1.98
C PRO A 55 16.29 6.35 2.11
N ASP A 56 16.41 7.17 1.07
CA ASP A 56 17.25 8.37 0.96
C ASP A 56 16.41 9.65 0.80
N LEU A 57 15.27 9.73 1.49
CA LEU A 57 14.34 10.83 1.34
C LEU A 57 15.00 12.18 1.65
N THR A 58 15.00 13.08 0.67
CA THR A 58 15.49 14.45 0.82
C THR A 58 14.36 15.45 1.08
N ALA A 59 14.67 16.56 1.74
CA ALA A 59 13.73 17.64 2.02
C ALA A 59 13.15 18.30 0.75
N SER A 60 13.77 18.12 -0.43
CA SER A 60 13.28 18.66 -1.70
C SER A 60 12.33 17.73 -2.45
N HIS A 61 12.14 16.49 -1.97
CA HIS A 61 11.24 15.52 -2.59
C HIS A 61 9.81 16.06 -2.62
N LYS A 62 9.07 15.81 -3.71
CA LYS A 62 7.66 16.23 -3.84
C LYS A 62 6.78 15.00 -3.95
N PHE A 63 5.96 14.78 -2.93
CA PHE A 63 4.98 13.71 -2.95
C PHE A 63 3.75 14.09 -3.76
N LYS A 64 3.13 13.10 -4.41
CA LYS A 64 1.79 13.25 -4.96
C LYS A 64 0.80 13.20 -3.79
N THR A 65 0.04 14.28 -3.61
CA THR A 65 -0.91 14.38 -2.50
C THR A 65 -2.36 14.21 -2.95
N GLY A 66 -3.17 13.63 -2.07
CA GLY A 66 -4.62 13.50 -2.21
C GLY A 66 -5.38 14.66 -1.57
N PRO A 67 -6.66 14.45 -1.20
CA PRO A 67 -7.48 15.44 -0.53
C PRO A 67 -6.85 15.96 0.77
N VAL A 68 -7.02 17.25 1.02
CA VAL A 68 -6.58 17.93 2.24
C VAL A 68 -7.70 17.90 3.27
N ASN A 69 -7.39 17.49 4.48
CA ASN A 69 -8.30 17.49 5.62
C ASN A 69 -7.80 18.46 6.70
N GLU A 70 -8.71 19.03 7.48
CA GLU A 70 -8.31 19.71 8.72
C GLU A 70 -7.71 18.68 9.69
N LEU A 71 -6.53 18.97 10.24
CA LEU A 71 -5.82 18.05 11.14
C LEU A 71 -6.65 17.68 12.37
N ARG A 72 -7.45 18.63 12.88
CA ARG A 72 -8.36 18.41 14.02
C ARG A 72 -9.50 17.43 13.74
N ASN A 73 -9.81 17.16 12.47
CA ASN A 73 -10.92 16.29 12.08
C ASN A 73 -10.46 14.86 11.76
N VAL A 74 -9.16 14.57 11.87
CA VAL A 74 -8.62 13.23 11.66
C VAL A 74 -8.22 12.58 12.97
N GLU A 75 -8.27 11.25 13.01
CA GLU A 75 -7.69 10.46 14.09
C GLU A 75 -6.20 10.26 13.79
N VAL A 76 -5.33 10.94 14.53
CA VAL A 76 -3.87 10.74 14.44
C VAL A 76 -3.50 9.43 15.12
N LEU A 77 -2.75 8.59 14.41
CA LEU A 77 -2.29 7.30 14.87
C LEU A 77 -0.79 7.34 15.21
N ALA A 78 -0.32 6.34 15.95
CA ALA A 78 1.12 6.20 16.16
C ALA A 78 1.79 6.00 14.79
N PRO A 79 2.94 6.63 14.52
CA PRO A 79 3.49 6.66 13.17
C PRO A 79 4.08 5.31 12.71
N LEU A 80 4.72 4.56 13.62
CA LEU A 80 5.37 3.28 13.30
C LEU A 80 4.93 2.17 14.28
N PRO A 81 3.63 1.84 14.35
CA PRO A 81 3.13 0.79 15.23
C PRO A 81 3.42 -0.58 14.61
N GLY A 82 3.95 -1.52 15.39
CA GLY A 82 4.05 -2.93 14.96
C GLY A 82 5.44 -3.57 15.02
N ARG A 83 6.48 -2.81 15.41
CA ARG A 83 7.79 -3.37 15.80
C ARG A 83 8.16 -2.93 17.20
N ASP A 84 8.89 -3.79 17.90
CA ASP A 84 9.43 -3.45 19.20
C ASP A 84 10.48 -2.34 19.01
N VAL A 85 10.53 -1.38 19.94
CA VAL A 85 11.47 -0.26 19.89
C VAL A 85 12.76 -0.68 20.57
N LEU A 86 13.91 -0.41 19.95
CA LEU A 86 15.23 -0.61 20.55
C LEU A 86 15.54 0.61 21.42
N CYS A 87 15.90 0.41 22.68
CA CYS A 87 16.05 1.50 23.65
C CYS A 87 17.42 1.48 24.31
N ILE A 88 17.97 2.66 24.59
CA ILE A 88 19.29 2.81 25.20
C ILE A 88 19.16 3.34 26.63
N GLY A 89 19.67 2.58 27.59
CA GLY A 89 19.73 2.99 28.99
C GLY A 89 20.95 3.87 29.29
N LYS A 90 20.82 4.77 30.27
CA LYS A 90 21.93 5.56 30.86
C LYS A 90 22.78 6.33 29.83
N ASN A 91 22.16 6.95 28.82
CA ASN A 91 22.92 7.59 27.73
C ASN A 91 23.20 9.10 27.90
N TYR A 92 22.95 9.66 29.09
CA TYR A 92 23.38 11.01 29.47
C TYR A 92 24.10 10.96 30.82
N THR A 93 25.24 11.65 30.95
CA THR A 93 26.10 11.56 32.15
C THR A 93 25.37 11.92 33.43
N ALA A 94 24.61 13.01 33.42
CA ALA A 94 23.82 13.45 34.58
C ALA A 94 22.74 12.43 34.96
N HIS A 95 22.11 11.79 33.98
CA HIS A 95 21.08 10.77 34.23
C HIS A 95 21.69 9.47 34.74
N ALA A 96 22.84 9.04 34.21
CA ALA A 96 23.56 7.86 34.68
C ALA A 96 23.93 8.02 36.17
N THR A 97 24.41 9.20 36.55
CA THR A 97 24.68 9.59 37.96
C THR A 97 23.41 9.54 38.82
N GLU A 98 22.30 10.10 38.33
CA GLU A 98 21.00 10.13 39.01
C GLU A 98 20.45 8.72 39.25
N PHE A 99 20.50 7.87 38.22
CA PHE A 99 20.01 6.48 38.28
C PHE A 99 20.85 5.60 39.20
N HIS A 100 22.18 5.75 39.17
CA HIS A 100 23.06 4.99 40.06
C HIS A 100 22.78 5.30 41.54
N LYS A 101 22.50 6.57 41.87
CA LYS A 101 22.21 7.03 43.24
C LYS A 101 20.82 6.66 43.75
N SER A 102 19.89 6.31 42.87
CA SER A 102 18.48 6.09 43.24
C SER A 102 18.21 4.76 43.93
N GLY A 103 19.14 3.79 43.85
CA GLY A 103 18.95 2.43 44.34
C GLY A 103 18.07 1.54 43.44
N PHE A 104 17.68 2.03 42.26
CA PHE A 104 16.99 1.23 41.23
C PHE A 104 17.95 0.59 40.22
N ASP A 105 19.25 0.88 40.32
CA ASP A 105 20.31 0.28 39.53
C ASP A 105 20.70 -1.12 40.04
N SER A 106 19.96 -2.14 39.61
CA SER A 106 20.20 -3.54 40.01
C SER A 106 21.08 -4.32 39.03
N SER A 107 21.46 -3.72 37.91
CA SER A 107 22.11 -4.42 36.78
C SER A 107 23.60 -4.07 36.57
N ASP A 108 24.10 -2.96 37.12
CA ASP A 108 25.51 -2.57 36.98
C ASP A 108 26.07 -1.99 38.30
N LYS A 109 27.37 -2.20 38.55
CA LYS A 109 28.09 -1.59 39.67
C LYS A 109 28.78 -0.28 39.29
N ASN A 110 28.95 -0.02 38.00
CA ASN A 110 29.58 1.19 37.50
C ASN A 110 28.55 2.30 37.27
N GLU A 111 28.90 3.53 37.65
CA GLU A 111 28.05 4.73 37.47
C GLU A 111 27.82 5.05 35.98
N GLN A 112 28.84 4.86 35.15
CA GLN A 112 28.76 5.01 33.70
C GLN A 112 29.09 3.68 33.02
N PRO A 113 28.23 3.17 32.12
CA PRO A 113 28.46 1.91 31.43
C PRO A 113 29.60 2.04 30.41
N GLU A 114 30.38 0.97 30.22
CA GLU A 114 31.47 0.89 29.23
C GLU A 114 30.93 0.70 27.80
N TYR A 115 29.78 0.05 27.66
CA TYR A 115 29.09 -0.22 26.40
C TYR A 115 27.63 0.25 26.45
N PRO A 116 26.99 0.57 25.31
CA PRO A 116 25.57 0.91 25.29
C PRO A 116 24.69 -0.18 25.92
N VAL A 117 23.87 0.21 26.90
CA VAL A 117 22.90 -0.70 27.54
C VAL A 117 21.65 -0.76 26.66
N ILE A 118 21.44 -1.87 25.96
CA ILE A 118 20.35 -2.04 25.00
C ILE A 118 19.23 -2.90 25.60
N PHE A 119 17.99 -2.42 25.53
CA PHE A 119 16.78 -3.17 25.85
C PHE A 119 15.69 -2.88 24.82
N THR A 120 14.50 -3.44 25.00
CA THR A 120 13.37 -3.21 24.10
C THR A 120 12.10 -2.79 24.82
N LYS A 121 11.24 -2.07 24.09
CA LYS A 121 9.84 -1.84 24.45
C LYS A 121 8.93 -2.60 23.49
N ARG A 122 7.93 -3.31 24.01
CA ARG A 122 6.98 -4.07 23.20
C ARG A 122 6.18 -3.15 22.28
N ALA A 123 5.97 -3.55 21.02
CA ALA A 123 5.20 -2.82 20.03
C ALA A 123 3.76 -2.47 20.48
N THR A 124 3.15 -3.30 21.33
CA THR A 124 1.80 -3.08 21.87
C THR A 124 1.74 -1.91 22.85
N SER A 125 2.88 -1.47 23.39
CA SER A 125 2.94 -0.30 24.27
C SER A 125 2.89 1.04 23.50
N ILE A 126 3.01 1.00 22.16
CA ILE A 126 3.07 2.19 21.32
C ILE A 126 1.69 2.84 21.19
N ILE A 127 1.61 4.13 21.55
CA ILE A 127 0.40 4.94 21.40
C ILE A 127 0.70 6.31 20.77
N PRO A 128 -0.27 6.93 20.08
CA PRO A 128 -0.07 8.26 19.50
C PRO A 128 -0.04 9.38 20.52
N ASN A 129 0.37 10.55 20.03
CA ASN A 129 0.14 11.83 20.68
C ASN A 129 -1.34 12.01 21.10
N GLY A 130 -1.56 12.56 22.30
CA GLY A 130 -2.89 12.84 22.85
C GLY A 130 -3.59 11.66 23.51
N HIS A 131 -3.13 10.42 23.29
CA HIS A 131 -3.74 9.23 23.91
C HIS A 131 -3.31 9.06 25.38
N PRO A 132 -4.20 8.55 26.25
CA PRO A 132 -3.89 8.38 27.66
C PRO A 132 -2.86 7.27 27.90
N VAL A 133 -1.92 7.54 28.81
CA VAL A 133 -1.00 6.54 29.36
C VAL A 133 -1.60 5.96 30.64
N CYS A 134 -1.73 4.64 30.71
CA CYS A 134 -2.31 3.95 31.85
C CYS A 134 -1.32 3.86 33.01
N THR A 135 -1.75 4.11 34.25
CA THR A 135 -0.88 3.94 35.43
C THR A 135 -0.69 2.48 35.85
N HIS A 136 -1.53 1.55 35.35
CA HIS A 136 -1.53 0.13 35.71
C HIS A 136 -1.49 -0.10 37.23
N PRO A 137 -2.51 0.37 37.99
CA PRO A 137 -2.48 0.41 39.45
C PRO A 137 -2.35 -0.96 40.12
N ASP A 138 -2.80 -2.04 39.45
CA ASP A 138 -2.67 -3.42 39.94
C ASP A 138 -1.25 -4.00 39.71
N VAL A 139 -0.39 -3.30 38.96
CA VAL A 139 0.94 -3.78 38.55
C VAL A 139 2.06 -2.94 39.20
N THR A 140 1.89 -1.63 39.29
CA THR A 140 2.95 -0.70 39.72
C THR A 140 2.39 0.54 40.40
N SER A 141 3.16 1.13 41.31
CA SER A 141 2.89 2.44 41.92
C SER A 141 3.92 3.52 41.54
N SER A 142 4.88 3.15 40.68
CA SER A 142 6.09 3.92 40.41
C SER A 142 6.24 4.27 38.93
N VAL A 143 5.16 4.79 38.34
CA VAL A 143 5.14 5.21 36.93
C VAL A 143 5.92 6.51 36.77
N ASP A 144 6.86 6.51 35.83
CA ASP A 144 7.81 7.60 35.58
C ASP A 144 7.87 7.94 34.08
N TYR A 145 8.30 9.15 33.76
CA TYR A 145 8.47 9.67 32.39
C TYR A 145 9.95 9.66 31.99
N GLU A 146 10.21 9.50 30.70
CA GLU A 146 11.55 9.60 30.13
C GLU A 146 11.44 10.17 28.71
N GLY A 147 11.64 11.47 28.55
CA GLY A 147 11.64 12.08 27.23
C GLY A 147 12.87 11.71 26.42
N GLU A 148 12.69 11.23 25.18
CA GLU A 148 13.78 10.79 24.32
C GLU A 148 13.65 11.23 22.86
N LEU A 149 14.80 11.36 22.20
CA LEU A 149 14.90 11.40 20.73
C LEU A 149 14.89 9.96 20.20
N GLY A 150 13.96 9.67 19.29
CA GLY A 150 13.90 8.43 18.53
C GLY A 150 14.50 8.58 17.14
N ILE A 151 15.40 7.67 16.76
CA ILE A 151 16.01 7.60 15.43
C ILE A 151 15.36 6.51 14.61
N ILE A 152 14.95 6.83 13.38
CA ILE A 152 14.27 5.91 12.46
C ILE A 152 15.25 5.44 11.40
N ILE A 153 15.36 4.12 11.23
CA ILE A 153 16.22 3.49 10.24
C ILE A 153 15.53 3.46 8.87
N GLY A 154 16.26 3.78 7.80
CA GLY A 154 15.74 3.81 6.42
C GLY A 154 16.16 2.63 5.55
N LYS A 155 17.24 1.95 5.92
CA LYS A 155 17.87 0.89 5.10
C LYS A 155 18.15 -0.34 5.94
N PRO A 156 18.03 -1.55 5.35
CA PRO A 156 18.46 -2.75 6.04
C PRO A 156 19.99 -2.75 6.19
N GLY A 157 20.51 -3.20 7.32
CA GLY A 157 21.96 -3.29 7.51
C GLY A 157 22.38 -4.22 8.63
N LEU A 158 23.59 -4.78 8.48
CA LEU A 158 24.27 -5.66 9.42
C LEU A 158 25.77 -5.31 9.39
N GLY A 159 26.41 -5.22 10.55
CA GLY A 159 27.82 -4.84 10.68
C GLY A 159 28.13 -3.42 10.20
N ILE A 160 27.26 -2.45 10.47
CA ILE A 160 27.38 -1.09 9.97
C ILE A 160 28.54 -0.39 10.69
N ARG A 161 29.47 0.20 9.93
CA ARG A 161 30.57 1.00 10.49
C ARG A 161 30.07 2.38 10.91
N LYS A 162 30.69 2.94 11.96
CA LYS A 162 30.31 4.24 12.54
C LYS A 162 30.24 5.35 11.49
N GLU A 163 31.20 5.39 10.57
CA GLU A 163 31.29 6.45 9.53
C GLU A 163 30.15 6.36 8.50
N GLN A 164 29.48 5.22 8.41
CA GLN A 164 28.39 4.98 7.47
C GLN A 164 27.01 5.13 8.13
N ALA A 165 26.94 5.20 9.46
CA ALA A 165 25.70 5.08 10.22
C ALA A 165 24.64 6.13 9.83
N TRP A 166 25.04 7.38 9.59
CA TRP A 166 24.11 8.44 9.17
C TRP A 166 23.42 8.15 7.82
N ASN A 167 24.03 7.36 6.94
CA ASN A 167 23.42 6.95 5.66
C ASN A 167 22.25 5.96 5.84
N PHE A 168 22.07 5.42 7.06
CA PHE A 168 20.98 4.53 7.43
C PHE A 168 19.88 5.27 8.21
N VAL A 169 20.11 6.51 8.63
CA VAL A 169 19.12 7.30 9.37
C VAL A 169 18.16 7.96 8.39
N TRP A 170 16.89 7.56 8.44
CA TRP A 170 15.84 8.12 7.60
C TRP A 170 15.26 9.39 8.20
N GLY A 171 15.12 9.43 9.51
CA GLY A 171 14.48 10.53 10.21
C GLY A 171 14.45 10.36 11.72
N ALA A 172 13.67 11.20 12.37
CA ALA A 172 13.51 11.19 13.82
C ALA A 172 12.05 11.42 14.25
N VAL A 173 11.78 11.03 15.49
CA VAL A 173 10.48 11.13 16.18
C VAL A 173 10.72 11.35 17.67
N ILE A 174 9.74 11.88 18.41
CA ILE A 174 9.80 11.96 19.88
C ILE A 174 9.24 10.65 20.46
N ILE A 175 9.89 10.14 21.50
CA ILE A 175 9.42 8.99 22.28
C ILE A 175 9.35 9.38 23.75
N ASN A 176 8.34 8.88 24.46
CA ASN A 176 8.36 8.83 25.91
C ASN A 176 8.58 7.39 26.38
N ASP A 177 9.73 7.12 26.99
CA ASP A 177 10.05 5.82 27.58
C ASP A 177 9.45 5.67 28.98
N PHE A 178 8.12 5.63 29.06
CA PHE A 178 7.44 5.43 30.34
C PHE A 178 7.90 4.16 31.03
N THR A 179 8.09 4.27 32.34
CA THR A 179 8.75 3.24 33.13
C THR A 179 8.00 2.96 34.43
N ALA A 180 7.78 1.68 34.72
CA ALA A 180 7.41 1.20 36.04
C ALA A 180 8.68 0.84 36.81
N ARG A 181 9.19 1.76 37.64
CA ARG A 181 10.53 1.64 38.25
C ARG A 181 10.70 0.42 39.15
N GLU A 182 9.67 0.07 39.92
CA GLU A 182 9.67 -1.16 40.73
C GLU A 182 9.85 -2.40 39.85
N ARG A 183 9.08 -2.49 38.75
CA ARG A 183 9.16 -3.63 37.83
C ARG A 183 10.51 -3.67 37.09
N GLN A 184 11.05 -2.51 36.72
CA GLN A 184 12.39 -2.39 36.14
C GLN A 184 13.45 -2.97 37.09
N ARG A 185 13.43 -2.57 38.37
CA ARG A 185 14.39 -3.04 39.38
C ARG A 185 14.20 -4.52 39.71
N ASP A 186 12.97 -4.94 39.99
CA ASP A 186 12.65 -6.27 40.53
C ASP A 186 12.93 -7.38 39.51
N HIS A 187 12.66 -7.13 38.23
CA HIS A 187 12.87 -8.11 37.16
C HIS A 187 14.29 -8.08 36.58
N LYS A 188 15.13 -7.11 36.95
CA LYS A 188 16.51 -6.86 36.48
C LYS A 188 16.63 -6.54 34.99
N GLN A 189 15.98 -7.33 34.13
CA GLN A 189 15.78 -7.02 32.72
C GLN A 189 14.69 -5.96 32.59
N PHE A 190 15.01 -4.85 31.92
CA PHE A 190 14.15 -3.67 31.90
C PHE A 190 12.83 -3.88 31.13
N PHE A 191 12.75 -4.90 30.26
CA PHE A 191 11.62 -5.16 29.37
C PHE A 191 10.25 -5.06 30.04
N ILE A 192 10.01 -5.74 31.17
CA ILE A 192 8.70 -5.72 31.86
C ILE A 192 8.37 -4.34 32.42
N GLY A 193 9.34 -3.63 32.99
CA GLY A 193 9.14 -2.27 33.50
C GLY A 193 8.94 -1.23 32.40
N LYS A 194 9.35 -1.55 31.17
CA LYS A 194 9.36 -0.65 30.02
C LYS A 194 8.26 -0.95 29.00
N SER A 195 7.57 -2.08 29.10
CA SER A 195 6.67 -2.58 28.02
C SER A 195 5.20 -2.75 28.42
N LEU A 196 4.76 -2.18 29.54
CA LEU A 196 3.33 -2.17 29.86
C LEU A 196 2.56 -1.45 28.75
N ASP A 197 1.33 -1.88 28.47
CA ASP A 197 0.51 -1.25 27.43
C ASP A 197 0.44 0.26 27.65
N THR A 198 0.50 1.06 26.58
CA THR A 198 0.59 2.54 26.56
C THR A 198 1.92 3.17 27.02
N PHE A 199 2.94 2.40 27.43
CA PHE A 199 4.22 2.97 27.89
C PHE A 199 5.18 3.46 26.80
N CYS A 200 4.80 3.43 25.52
CA CYS A 200 5.63 3.96 24.44
C CYS A 200 4.90 5.02 23.59
N PRO A 201 4.45 6.16 24.16
CA PRO A 201 4.02 7.28 23.35
C PRO A 201 5.06 7.66 22.29
N MET A 202 4.61 7.82 21.05
CA MET A 202 5.46 8.11 19.89
C MET A 202 4.76 9.09 18.95
N GLY A 203 5.46 10.16 18.56
CA GLY A 203 4.93 11.20 17.69
C GLY A 203 5.44 12.60 18.10
N PRO A 204 4.67 13.69 17.87
CA PRO A 204 3.48 13.74 17.04
C PRO A 204 3.80 13.58 15.55
N TYR A 205 5.04 13.89 15.15
CA TYR A 205 5.48 13.87 13.76
C TYR A 205 6.74 13.03 13.58
N VAL A 206 6.81 12.41 12.41
CA VAL A 206 8.02 11.79 11.88
C VAL A 206 8.65 12.76 10.88
N ILE A 207 9.89 13.19 11.14
CA ILE A 207 10.58 14.20 10.33
C ILE A 207 11.81 13.57 9.66
N PRO A 208 11.99 13.73 8.33
CA PRO A 208 13.17 13.22 7.63
C PRO A 208 14.47 13.84 8.15
N ALA A 209 15.53 13.03 8.16
CA ALA A 209 16.84 13.42 8.67
C ALA A 209 17.42 14.61 7.91
N SER A 210 17.16 14.70 6.60
CA SER A 210 17.58 15.81 5.75
C SER A 210 16.99 17.18 6.15
N SER A 211 15.97 17.20 7.02
CA SER A 211 15.31 18.42 7.51
C SER A 211 15.73 18.79 8.93
N LEU A 212 16.70 18.07 9.52
CA LEU A 212 17.08 18.20 10.92
C LEU A 212 18.57 18.51 11.07
N ALA A 213 18.88 19.47 11.94
CA ALA A 213 20.23 19.70 12.46
C ALA A 213 20.33 18.99 13.82
N PHE A 214 20.81 17.74 13.81
CA PHE A 214 20.80 16.86 14.99
C PHE A 214 21.62 17.39 16.18
N ASP A 215 22.66 18.17 15.91
CA ASP A 215 23.51 18.85 16.88
C ASP A 215 22.82 20.03 17.60
N GLU A 216 21.73 20.53 17.04
CA GLU A 216 20.96 21.67 17.59
C GLU A 216 19.64 21.25 18.25
N LEU A 217 19.30 19.96 18.26
CA LEU A 217 18.04 19.48 18.82
C LEU A 217 18.06 19.55 20.34
N HIS A 218 17.14 20.33 20.91
CA HIS A 218 16.96 20.48 22.35
C HIS A 218 15.68 19.80 22.81
N LEU A 219 15.80 18.90 23.78
CA LEU A 219 14.71 18.15 24.38
C LEU A 219 14.26 18.82 25.68
N THR A 220 12.95 19.00 25.86
CA THR A 220 12.37 19.44 27.12
C THR A 220 11.19 18.56 27.50
N THR A 221 11.16 18.06 28.74
CA THR A 221 10.02 17.35 29.31
C THR A 221 9.36 18.20 30.38
N LYS A 222 8.04 18.33 30.30
CA LYS A 222 7.21 18.98 31.32
C LYS A 222 6.20 18.02 31.90
N VAL A 223 5.94 18.17 33.20
CA VAL A 223 4.82 17.52 33.88
C VAL A 223 3.92 18.60 34.46
N ASN A 224 2.66 18.64 34.04
CA ASN A 224 1.70 19.67 34.47
C ASN A 224 2.23 21.11 34.26
N GLY A 225 2.97 21.33 33.17
CA GLY A 225 3.60 22.61 32.83
C GLY A 225 4.94 22.90 33.50
N GLU A 226 5.34 22.13 34.53
CA GLU A 226 6.63 22.26 35.20
C GLU A 226 7.73 21.57 34.38
N VAL A 227 8.82 22.28 34.06
CA VAL A 227 9.98 21.69 33.36
C VAL A 227 10.72 20.75 34.30
N ARG A 228 10.85 19.49 33.87
CA ARG A 228 11.52 18.42 34.61
C ARG A 228 12.83 18.00 33.97
N GLN A 229 12.87 17.95 32.64
CA GLN A 229 14.06 17.62 31.87
C GLN A 229 14.32 18.73 30.84
N SER A 230 15.58 19.07 30.59
CA SER A 230 15.97 20.06 29.59
C SER A 230 17.43 19.85 29.17
N GLN A 231 17.66 19.26 28.00
CA GLN A 231 19.01 18.90 27.53
C GLN A 231 19.14 19.00 26.01
N ASN A 232 20.34 19.32 25.52
CA ASN A 232 20.67 19.13 24.10
C ASN A 232 20.90 17.64 23.81
N THR A 233 20.31 17.13 22.73
CA THR A 233 20.39 15.72 22.33
C THR A 233 21.74 15.29 21.75
N ALA A 234 22.66 16.24 21.51
CA ALA A 234 24.04 15.96 21.13
C ALA A 234 24.91 15.52 22.32
N GLU A 235 24.44 15.69 23.56
CA GLU A 235 25.18 15.37 24.78
C GLU A 235 25.07 13.89 25.21
N LEU A 236 24.77 13.02 24.24
CA LEU A 236 24.73 11.57 24.46
C LEU A 236 26.13 11.04 24.78
N ILE A 237 26.23 10.14 25.76
CA ILE A 237 27.48 9.43 26.07
C ILE A 237 27.91 8.59 24.86
N PHE A 238 26.98 7.84 24.29
CA PHE A 238 27.14 7.10 23.06
C PHE A 238 26.32 7.77 21.96
N ASP A 239 27.03 8.37 21.00
CA ASP A 239 26.42 9.05 19.85
C ASP A 239 25.62 8.08 18.95
N ILE A 240 24.70 8.63 18.15
CA ILE A 240 23.83 7.87 17.23
C ILE A 240 24.64 6.89 16.35
N PRO A 241 25.77 7.29 15.73
CA PRO A 241 26.60 6.36 14.99
C PRO A 241 27.12 5.16 15.79
N THR A 242 27.51 5.38 17.06
CA THR A 242 27.96 4.31 17.97
C THR A 242 26.83 3.36 18.30
N LEU A 243 25.61 3.87 18.51
CA LEU A 243 24.43 3.05 18.77
C LEU A 243 24.10 2.14 17.58
N ILE A 244 24.06 2.71 16.36
CA ILE A 244 23.77 1.96 15.13
C ILE A 244 24.84 0.90 14.88
N GLN A 245 26.13 1.25 15.05
CA GLN A 245 27.21 0.28 14.92
C GLN A 245 27.03 -0.86 15.93
N THR A 246 26.86 -0.54 17.21
CA THR A 246 26.76 -1.53 18.30
C THR A 246 25.62 -2.51 18.08
N ILE A 247 24.41 -2.01 17.79
CA ILE A 247 23.24 -2.85 17.52
C ILE A 247 23.48 -3.71 16.29
N SER A 248 23.98 -3.10 15.20
CA SER A 248 24.08 -3.80 13.93
C SER A 248 25.19 -4.85 13.87
N LEU A 249 26.12 -4.92 14.84
CA LEU A 249 27.25 -5.88 14.83
C LEU A 249 26.81 -7.33 14.60
N GLY A 250 25.68 -7.75 15.17
CA GLY A 250 25.13 -9.09 15.02
C GLY A 250 23.61 -9.13 14.80
N ILE A 251 22.93 -7.99 14.81
CA ILE A 251 21.48 -7.88 14.66
C ILE A 251 21.18 -7.05 13.41
N SER A 252 20.44 -7.60 12.46
CA SER A 252 20.05 -6.82 11.27
C SER A 252 19.01 -5.76 11.65
N ILE A 253 19.34 -4.49 11.44
CA ILE A 253 18.37 -3.40 11.52
C ILE A 253 17.60 -3.29 10.20
N GLN A 254 16.33 -2.90 10.24
CA GLN A 254 15.40 -2.85 9.11
C GLN A 254 14.82 -1.44 8.90
N PRO A 255 14.38 -1.10 7.68
CA PRO A 255 13.63 0.14 7.44
C PRO A 255 12.39 0.22 8.34
N GLY A 256 12.24 1.34 9.04
CA GLY A 256 11.19 1.60 10.03
C GLY A 256 11.48 1.11 11.45
N ASP A 257 12.63 0.48 11.71
CA ASP A 257 13.08 0.23 13.09
C ASP A 257 13.39 1.56 13.77
N VAL A 258 13.10 1.62 15.08
CA VAL A 258 13.25 2.84 15.88
C VAL A 258 14.20 2.59 17.04
N ILE A 259 15.18 3.48 17.20
CA ILE A 259 16.13 3.50 18.31
C ILE A 259 15.81 4.70 19.21
N ALA A 260 15.28 4.45 20.40
CA ALA A 260 15.12 5.45 21.46
C ALA A 260 16.48 5.65 22.15
N THR A 261 17.00 6.88 22.08
CA THR A 261 18.44 7.15 22.30
C THR A 261 18.84 7.36 23.76
N GLY A 262 17.90 7.29 24.69
CA GLY A 262 18.11 7.55 26.12
C GLY A 262 17.54 8.89 26.56
N THR A 263 17.32 9.02 27.87
CA THR A 263 16.70 10.18 28.50
C THR A 263 17.69 11.00 29.35
N PRO A 264 17.56 12.33 29.41
CA PRO A 264 18.37 13.17 30.31
C PRO A 264 17.93 13.10 31.77
N ALA A 265 18.70 13.73 32.67
CA ALA A 265 18.37 13.77 34.10
C ALA A 265 17.07 14.54 34.38
N GLY A 266 16.47 14.31 35.56
CA GLY A 266 15.23 14.94 35.98
C GLY A 266 14.00 14.03 35.85
N VAL A 267 14.22 12.72 35.77
CA VAL A 267 13.14 11.72 35.90
C VAL A 267 12.59 11.74 37.32
N GLY A 268 11.33 11.34 37.51
CA GLY A 268 10.66 11.38 38.81
C GLY A 268 11.38 10.57 39.90
N MET A 269 12.01 9.46 39.51
CA MET A 269 12.86 8.63 40.39
C MET A 269 14.09 9.38 40.94
N GLY A 270 14.61 10.38 40.22
CA GLY A 270 15.78 11.16 40.62
C GLY A 270 15.49 12.34 41.54
N MET A 271 14.21 12.66 41.75
CA MET A 271 13.78 13.74 42.65
C MET A 271 13.87 13.30 44.12
N ASN A 272 13.96 14.27 45.04
CA ASN A 272 13.97 14.00 46.48
C ASN A 272 12.87 14.81 47.21
N PRO A 273 11.79 14.17 47.69
CA PRO A 273 11.47 12.74 47.53
C PRO A 273 11.15 12.37 46.07
N ASN A 274 11.20 11.08 45.74
CA ASN A 274 10.79 10.60 44.42
C ASN A 274 9.35 11.01 44.13
N VAL A 275 9.08 11.39 42.87
CA VAL A 275 7.76 11.82 42.42
C VAL A 275 7.28 10.88 41.32
N TRP A 276 6.12 10.25 41.52
CA TRP A 276 5.49 9.35 40.54
C TRP A 276 4.29 10.00 39.89
N LEU A 277 4.02 9.61 38.65
CA LEU A 277 2.87 10.09 37.89
C LEU A 277 1.57 9.47 38.41
N LYS A 278 0.52 10.28 38.45
CA LYS A 278 -0.82 9.89 38.92
C LYS A 278 -1.89 10.25 37.89
N ASP A 279 -3.07 9.65 38.06
CA ASP A 279 -4.27 9.97 37.27
C ASP A 279 -4.50 11.48 37.20
N GLY A 280 -4.71 11.99 35.98
CA GLY A 280 -4.93 13.41 35.70
C GLY A 280 -3.67 14.23 35.41
N ASP A 281 -2.47 13.70 35.69
CA ASP A 281 -1.23 14.38 35.26
C ASP A 281 -1.13 14.44 33.73
N VAL A 282 -0.34 15.39 33.21
CA VAL A 282 -0.04 15.50 31.78
C VAL A 282 1.47 15.60 31.59
N VAL A 283 2.02 14.75 30.71
CA VAL A 283 3.43 14.79 30.31
C VAL A 283 3.54 15.34 28.90
N GLU A 284 4.43 16.30 28.70
CA GLU A 284 4.73 16.95 27.42
C GLU A 284 6.22 16.87 27.14
N ILE A 285 6.62 16.28 26.01
CA ILE A 285 8.01 16.26 25.53
C ILE A 285 8.08 17.07 24.24
N SER A 286 8.93 18.08 24.22
CA SER A 286 9.12 18.96 23.08
C SER A 286 10.53 18.85 22.52
N ILE A 287 10.63 18.65 21.21
CA ILE A 287 11.83 18.84 20.40
C ILE A 287 11.36 19.72 19.23
N PRO A 288 11.66 21.03 19.19
CA PRO A 288 10.89 21.99 18.38
C PRO A 288 10.68 21.60 16.89
N PRO A 289 11.69 21.10 16.15
CA PRO A 289 11.47 20.64 14.78
C PRO A 289 10.54 19.42 14.64
N LEU A 290 10.48 18.57 15.68
CA LEU A 290 9.63 17.36 15.76
C LEU A 290 8.26 17.63 16.41
N GLY A 291 8.03 18.83 16.94
CA GLY A 291 6.79 19.23 17.62
C GLY A 291 6.79 18.92 19.12
N THR A 292 5.61 18.68 19.68
CA THR A 292 5.40 18.33 21.09
C THR A 292 4.54 17.08 21.22
N LEU A 293 5.08 16.04 21.86
CA LEU A 293 4.39 14.82 22.21
C LEU A 293 3.76 14.99 23.60
N ARG A 294 2.43 14.97 23.66
CA ARG A 294 1.63 15.28 24.84
C ARG A 294 0.68 14.14 25.15
N ASN A 295 0.78 13.55 26.33
CA ASN A 295 -0.07 12.43 26.74
C ASN A 295 -0.59 12.65 28.18
N PRO A 296 -1.92 12.60 28.40
CA PRO A 296 -2.47 12.60 29.75
C PRO A 296 -2.30 11.24 30.44
N ILE A 297 -2.27 11.24 31.77
CA ILE A 297 -2.18 10.03 32.59
C ILE A 297 -3.57 9.61 33.04
N SER A 298 -3.86 8.31 32.97
CA SER A 298 -5.13 7.73 33.40
C SER A 298 -4.95 6.44 34.19
N SER A 299 -5.77 6.25 35.20
CA SER A 299 -5.92 5.01 35.96
C SER A 299 -6.72 3.94 35.22
N LYS A 300 -7.39 4.30 34.13
CA LYS A 300 -8.22 3.38 33.37
C LYS A 300 -7.35 2.45 32.54
N VAL A 301 -7.51 1.14 32.76
CA VAL A 301 -6.83 0.10 31.96
C VAL A 301 -7.39 0.15 30.53
N PRO A 302 -6.52 0.26 29.51
CA PRO A 302 -6.95 0.26 28.11
C PRO A 302 -7.50 -1.13 27.73
N PRO A 303 -8.39 -1.21 26.71
CA PRO A 303 -8.72 -2.50 26.12
C PRO A 303 -7.45 -3.13 25.51
N VAL A 304 -7.44 -4.46 25.39
CA VAL A 304 -6.33 -5.21 24.79
C VAL A 304 -5.98 -4.61 23.43
N ALA A 305 -4.73 -4.22 23.25
CA ALA A 305 -4.24 -3.69 21.99
C ALA A 305 -4.31 -4.77 20.91
N HIS A 306 -5.27 -4.64 20.00
CA HIS A 306 -5.24 -5.38 18.74
C HIS A 306 -4.30 -4.64 17.80
N LEU A 307 -3.04 -5.07 17.73
CA LEU A 307 -2.22 -4.70 16.59
C LEU A 307 -3.01 -5.13 15.35
N PRO A 308 -3.23 -4.24 14.36
CA PRO A 308 -3.65 -4.72 13.06
C PRO A 308 -2.65 -5.82 12.74
N SER A 309 -3.13 -7.06 12.56
CA SER A 309 -2.26 -8.07 12.00
C SER A 309 -1.65 -7.39 10.79
N PRO A 310 -0.32 -7.50 10.58
CA PRO A 310 0.12 -7.36 9.21
C PRO A 310 -0.74 -8.40 8.50
N CYS A 311 -1.80 -7.93 7.85
CA CYS A 311 -2.06 -8.37 6.52
C CYS A 311 -0.75 -8.00 5.83
N ALA A 312 0.27 -8.84 6.06
CA ALA A 312 1.19 -9.23 5.03
C ALA A 312 0.25 -9.26 3.86
N LYS A 313 0.45 -8.33 2.93
CA LYS A 313 0.16 -8.63 1.55
C LYS A 313 0.61 -10.07 1.47
N LYS A 314 -0.34 -11.01 1.48
CA LYS A 314 -0.03 -12.36 1.07
C LYS A 314 0.37 -12.04 -0.34
N HIS A 315 1.67 -11.85 -0.52
CA HIS A 315 2.34 -12.20 -1.73
C HIS A 315 1.63 -13.48 -2.10
N LEU A 316 0.75 -13.38 -3.10
CA LEU A 316 0.30 -14.52 -3.86
C LEU A 316 1.58 -15.02 -4.56
N VAL A 317 2.49 -15.57 -3.76
CA VAL A 317 3.78 -16.17 -4.05
C VAL A 317 3.87 -17.24 -2.97
N ALA A 318 3.60 -18.51 -3.21
CA ALA A 318 3.24 -19.19 -4.43
C ALA A 318 2.22 -20.26 -4.02
N THR A 319 1.02 -20.27 -4.60
CA THR A 319 0.34 -21.56 -4.74
C THR A 319 1.09 -22.34 -5.83
N PRO A 320 1.37 -23.64 -5.68
CA PRO A 320 2.16 -24.38 -6.67
C PRO A 320 1.44 -24.68 -7.99
N ASP A 321 0.15 -24.34 -8.12
CA ASP A 321 -0.73 -24.64 -9.27
C ASP A 321 -0.90 -23.47 -10.25
N ILE A 322 0.17 -22.88 -10.79
CA ILE A 322 0.01 -21.64 -11.60
C ILE A 322 0.95 -21.57 -12.80
N ASN A 323 0.34 -21.42 -13.97
CA ASN A 323 1.00 -21.11 -15.22
C ASN A 323 1.33 -19.60 -15.27
N TYR A 324 2.36 -19.17 -14.55
CA TYR A 324 2.84 -17.80 -14.62
C TYR A 324 3.96 -17.64 -15.66
N MET A 325 3.85 -16.62 -16.49
CA MET A 325 4.92 -16.20 -17.40
C MET A 325 5.40 -14.80 -17.01
N CYS A 326 6.70 -14.69 -16.73
CA CYS A 326 7.36 -13.40 -16.52
C CYS A 326 7.83 -12.87 -17.88
N LEU A 327 7.29 -11.73 -18.30
CA LEU A 327 7.66 -11.05 -19.54
C LEU A 327 9.09 -10.51 -19.42
N LYS A 328 9.99 -10.95 -20.30
CA LYS A 328 11.43 -10.65 -20.15
C LYS A 328 11.75 -9.17 -20.24
N ALA A 329 11.01 -8.41 -21.04
CA ALA A 329 11.33 -7.02 -21.33
C ALA A 329 10.90 -6.03 -20.23
N ASN A 330 9.87 -6.36 -19.44
CA ASN A 330 9.33 -5.46 -18.41
C ASN A 330 9.12 -6.12 -17.04
N SER A 331 9.49 -7.40 -16.90
CA SER A 331 9.40 -8.19 -15.68
C SER A 331 7.98 -8.32 -15.09
N LYS A 332 6.94 -7.99 -15.88
CA LYS A 332 5.56 -8.22 -15.46
C LYS A 332 5.26 -9.71 -15.48
N THR A 333 4.49 -10.15 -14.49
CA THR A 333 4.05 -11.55 -14.39
C THR A 333 2.60 -11.63 -14.85
N LEU A 334 2.33 -12.44 -15.86
CA LEU A 334 0.99 -12.75 -16.34
C LEU A 334 0.64 -14.22 -16.05
N HIS A 335 -0.59 -14.50 -15.67
CA HIS A 335 -1.15 -15.84 -15.70
C HIS A 335 -1.55 -16.19 -17.13
N VAL A 336 -1.00 -17.28 -17.67
CA VAL A 336 -1.13 -17.66 -19.08
C VAL A 336 -1.43 -19.15 -19.19
N GLU A 337 -2.49 -19.53 -19.90
CA GLU A 337 -2.76 -20.92 -20.26
C GLU A 337 -2.54 -21.11 -21.76
N ILE A 338 -1.75 -22.13 -22.11
CA ILE A 338 -1.43 -22.45 -23.50
C ILE A 338 -1.88 -23.88 -23.76
N SER A 339 -2.70 -24.06 -24.79
CA SER A 339 -3.12 -25.38 -25.28
C SER A 339 -2.91 -25.52 -26.79
N GLY A 340 -2.93 -26.76 -27.26
CA GLY A 340 -2.78 -27.11 -28.66
C GLY A 340 -1.35 -27.21 -29.19
N PRO A 341 -1.19 -27.52 -30.50
CA PRO A 341 0.10 -27.81 -31.09
C PRO A 341 0.98 -26.56 -31.14
N ARG A 342 2.23 -26.66 -30.65
CA ARG A 342 3.20 -25.55 -30.65
C ARG A 342 3.46 -24.95 -32.05
N SER A 343 3.33 -25.77 -33.09
CA SER A 343 3.50 -25.38 -34.50
C SER A 343 2.21 -24.90 -35.18
N GLY A 344 1.07 -24.98 -34.50
CA GLY A 344 -0.21 -24.51 -35.05
C GLY A 344 -0.27 -22.98 -35.12
N PRO A 345 -1.16 -22.41 -35.94
CA PRO A 345 -1.41 -20.97 -35.95
C PRO A 345 -1.85 -20.51 -34.56
N ALA A 346 -1.35 -19.37 -34.10
CA ALA A 346 -1.64 -18.89 -32.74
C ALA A 346 -2.96 -18.12 -32.69
N ILE A 347 -3.67 -18.22 -31.56
CA ILE A 347 -4.83 -17.38 -31.23
C ILE A 347 -4.59 -16.73 -29.88
N LEU A 348 -4.73 -15.41 -29.83
CA LEU A 348 -4.52 -14.60 -28.63
C LEU A 348 -5.85 -14.01 -28.14
N PHE A 349 -6.16 -14.21 -26.86
CA PHE A 349 -7.45 -13.87 -26.29
C PHE A 349 -7.35 -12.78 -25.21
N PHE A 350 -8.03 -11.65 -25.42
CA PHE A 350 -8.08 -10.51 -24.51
C PHE A 350 -9.44 -10.47 -23.80
N HIS A 351 -9.49 -10.74 -22.49
CA HIS A 351 -10.77 -10.74 -21.75
C HIS A 351 -11.24 -9.31 -21.38
N GLY A 352 -12.52 -9.19 -21.01
CA GLY A 352 -13.14 -7.93 -20.61
C GLY A 352 -12.79 -7.44 -19.19
N LEU A 353 -13.23 -6.22 -18.86
CA LEU A 353 -13.07 -5.60 -17.55
C LEU A 353 -13.78 -6.42 -16.46
N GLY A 354 -13.06 -6.77 -15.39
CA GLY A 354 -13.59 -7.67 -14.34
C GLY A 354 -13.81 -9.12 -14.77
N SER A 355 -13.22 -9.50 -15.89
CA SER A 355 -13.18 -10.89 -16.35
C SER A 355 -11.82 -11.54 -16.14
N SER A 356 -11.67 -12.75 -16.66
CA SER A 356 -10.43 -13.52 -16.68
C SER A 356 -10.38 -14.36 -17.96
N LEU A 357 -9.28 -15.07 -18.17
CA LEU A 357 -9.12 -16.03 -19.23
C LEU A 357 -10.24 -17.09 -19.29
N ASN A 358 -10.93 -17.33 -18.16
CA ASN A 358 -12.02 -18.29 -18.08
C ASN A 358 -13.21 -17.94 -18.96
N PHE A 359 -13.28 -16.68 -19.44
CA PHE A 359 -14.33 -16.27 -20.36
C PHE A 359 -14.37 -17.10 -21.64
N TYR A 360 -13.22 -17.62 -22.06
CA TYR A 360 -13.05 -18.25 -23.37
C TYR A 360 -13.17 -19.77 -23.36
N HIS A 361 -13.07 -20.44 -22.20
CA HIS A 361 -13.12 -21.92 -22.14
C HIS A 361 -14.38 -22.52 -22.78
N PRO A 362 -15.60 -22.03 -22.53
CA PRO A 362 -16.79 -22.60 -23.16
C PRO A 362 -16.75 -22.54 -24.70
N ILE A 363 -16.16 -21.48 -25.25
CA ILE A 363 -16.04 -21.27 -26.70
C ILE A 363 -14.97 -22.19 -27.27
N ILE A 364 -13.83 -22.34 -26.58
CA ILE A 364 -12.74 -23.22 -26.98
C ILE A 364 -13.21 -24.69 -26.96
N ASP A 365 -13.89 -25.11 -25.91
CA ASP A 365 -14.42 -26.47 -25.77
C ASP A 365 -15.44 -26.80 -26.87
N MET A 366 -16.33 -25.84 -27.19
CA MET A 366 -17.33 -25.99 -28.25
C MET A 366 -16.69 -26.10 -29.64
N THR A 367 -15.67 -25.29 -29.92
CA THR A 367 -14.99 -25.28 -31.22
C THR A 367 -13.96 -26.41 -31.37
N GLY A 368 -13.39 -26.90 -30.27
CA GLY A 368 -12.24 -27.81 -30.28
C GLY A 368 -11.01 -27.20 -30.97
N VAL A 369 -10.90 -25.86 -30.95
CA VAL A 369 -9.89 -25.11 -31.73
C VAL A 369 -8.46 -25.41 -31.27
N ASP A 370 -8.28 -25.76 -30.00
CA ASP A 370 -7.00 -26.19 -29.41
C ASP A 370 -6.46 -27.50 -30.01
N LYS A 371 -7.27 -28.27 -30.74
CA LYS A 371 -6.76 -29.44 -31.49
C LYS A 371 -5.94 -29.05 -32.73
N THR A 372 -6.10 -27.83 -33.22
CA THR A 372 -5.52 -27.38 -34.50
C THR A 372 -4.68 -26.11 -34.37
N HIS A 373 -5.01 -25.24 -33.42
CA HIS A 373 -4.37 -23.96 -33.19
C HIS A 373 -3.66 -23.92 -31.84
N ARG A 374 -2.63 -23.08 -31.74
CA ARG A 374 -1.96 -22.76 -30.49
C ARG A 374 -2.77 -21.68 -29.76
N VAL A 375 -3.63 -22.10 -28.84
CA VAL A 375 -4.49 -21.21 -28.06
C VAL A 375 -3.68 -20.58 -26.93
N VAL A 376 -3.72 -19.25 -26.84
CA VAL A 376 -3.03 -18.45 -25.83
C VAL A 376 -4.04 -17.63 -25.06
N LEU A 377 -4.40 -18.14 -23.89
CA LEU A 377 -5.25 -17.49 -22.91
C LEU A 377 -4.38 -16.80 -21.87
N PHE A 378 -4.73 -15.59 -21.46
CA PHE A 378 -4.01 -14.91 -20.39
C PHE A 378 -4.91 -13.94 -19.63
N ASP A 379 -4.58 -13.74 -18.36
CA ASP A 379 -5.22 -12.71 -17.54
C ASP A 379 -4.47 -11.37 -17.72
N LEU A 380 -5.21 -10.29 -17.95
CA LEU A 380 -4.67 -8.92 -17.98
C LEU A 380 -4.10 -8.55 -16.60
N GLU A 381 -3.11 -7.66 -16.57
CA GLU A 381 -2.56 -7.15 -15.31
C GLU A 381 -3.67 -6.64 -14.37
N GLY A 382 -3.64 -7.08 -13.11
CA GLY A 382 -4.65 -6.74 -12.10
C GLY A 382 -6.00 -7.46 -12.25
N HIS A 383 -6.11 -8.43 -13.16
CA HIS A 383 -7.30 -9.26 -13.38
C HIS A 383 -6.99 -10.74 -13.19
N GLY A 384 -8.05 -11.54 -13.00
CA GLY A 384 -7.94 -12.99 -12.80
C GLY A 384 -6.85 -13.33 -11.78
N ARG A 385 -5.85 -14.11 -12.22
CA ARG A 385 -4.70 -14.51 -11.39
C ARG A 385 -3.43 -13.72 -11.70
N SER A 386 -3.43 -12.81 -12.68
CA SER A 386 -2.31 -11.92 -12.99
C SER A 386 -2.16 -10.84 -11.90
N PRO A 387 -1.03 -10.78 -11.17
CA PRO A 387 -0.82 -9.78 -10.15
C PRO A 387 -0.71 -8.37 -10.75
N LEU A 388 -1.12 -7.37 -9.98
CA LEU A 388 -0.77 -5.98 -10.27
C LEU A 388 0.74 -5.80 -10.01
N SER A 389 1.52 -5.39 -11.01
CA SER A 389 2.96 -5.19 -10.85
C SER A 389 3.24 -3.95 -9.99
N SER A 390 4.42 -3.87 -9.39
CA SER A 390 4.89 -2.65 -8.71
C SER A 390 4.91 -1.44 -9.66
N SER A 391 5.10 -1.66 -10.96
CA SER A 391 4.97 -0.63 -12.00
C SER A 391 3.53 -0.19 -12.27
N GLY A 392 2.53 -1.05 -11.98
CA GLY A 392 1.11 -0.72 -12.05
C GLY A 392 0.68 0.39 -11.08
N SER A 393 1.50 0.70 -10.07
CA SER A 393 1.34 1.87 -9.21
C SER A 393 1.48 3.22 -9.94
N SER A 394 2.11 3.22 -11.14
CA SER A 394 2.20 4.39 -12.03
C SER A 394 0.98 4.56 -12.96
N GLY A 395 0.05 3.60 -12.96
CA GLY A 395 -1.21 3.60 -13.72
C GLY A 395 -1.25 2.55 -14.84
N LEU A 396 -2.40 1.88 -15.01
CA LEU A 396 -2.68 0.99 -16.15
C LEU A 396 -3.13 1.81 -17.36
N SER A 397 -2.86 1.31 -18.58
CA SER A 397 -3.35 1.89 -19.82
C SER A 397 -3.67 0.82 -20.87
N VAL A 398 -4.57 1.12 -21.80
CA VAL A 398 -4.94 0.22 -22.91
C VAL A 398 -3.71 -0.11 -23.77
N ASP A 399 -2.90 0.89 -24.12
CA ASP A 399 -1.64 0.68 -24.84
C ASP A 399 -0.65 -0.19 -24.06
N GLY A 400 -0.69 -0.09 -22.72
CA GLY A 400 0.11 -0.93 -21.84
C GLY A 400 -0.26 -2.40 -21.98
N PHE A 401 -1.56 -2.72 -21.93
CA PHE A 401 -2.04 -4.09 -22.15
C PHE A 401 -1.69 -4.62 -23.55
N ALA A 402 -1.82 -3.79 -24.59
CA ALA A 402 -1.44 -4.17 -25.94
C ALA A 402 0.07 -4.46 -26.06
N ARG A 403 0.92 -3.65 -25.41
CA ARG A 403 2.37 -3.91 -25.34
C ARG A 403 2.69 -5.20 -24.60
N ASP A 404 2.04 -5.45 -23.48
CA ASP A 404 2.25 -6.68 -22.69
C ASP A 404 1.90 -7.94 -23.49
N ALA A 405 0.81 -7.89 -24.26
CA ALA A 405 0.44 -8.94 -25.19
C ALA A 405 1.48 -9.15 -26.32
N LYS A 406 2.07 -8.07 -26.84
CA LYS A 406 3.14 -8.18 -27.85
C LYS A 406 4.39 -8.84 -27.27
N LEU A 407 4.75 -8.47 -26.04
CA LEU A 407 5.88 -9.09 -25.33
C LEU A 407 5.62 -10.57 -25.03
N LEU A 408 4.38 -10.93 -24.66
CA LEU A 408 3.97 -12.32 -24.49
C LEU A 408 4.17 -13.12 -25.79
N MET A 409 3.75 -12.59 -26.94
CA MET A 409 3.99 -13.22 -28.24
C MET A 409 5.48 -13.40 -28.53
N ASP A 410 6.28 -12.36 -28.31
CA ASP A 410 7.74 -12.38 -28.56
C ASP A 410 8.43 -13.43 -27.70
N ASP A 411 8.10 -13.52 -26.42
CA ASP A 411 8.66 -14.50 -25.50
C ASP A 411 8.26 -15.94 -25.85
N MET A 412 7.09 -16.12 -26.45
CA MET A 412 6.60 -17.41 -26.96
C MET A 412 7.13 -17.77 -28.35
N GLY A 413 7.86 -16.86 -29.00
CA GLY A 413 8.34 -16.99 -30.37
C GLY A 413 7.24 -16.97 -31.43
N VAL A 414 6.10 -16.32 -31.13
CA VAL A 414 4.95 -16.20 -32.03
C VAL A 414 5.06 -14.90 -32.82
N LYS A 415 5.10 -15.00 -34.16
CA LYS A 415 5.21 -13.83 -35.04
C LYS A 415 3.86 -13.19 -35.35
N THR A 416 2.87 -14.02 -35.66
CA THR A 416 1.49 -13.59 -35.97
C THR A 416 0.50 -14.43 -35.19
N ALA A 417 -0.68 -13.86 -34.90
CA ALA A 417 -1.78 -14.56 -34.26
C ALA A 417 -3.13 -14.08 -34.79
N HIS A 418 -4.15 -14.94 -34.73
CA HIS A 418 -5.53 -14.49 -34.71
C HIS A 418 -5.82 -13.82 -33.38
N VAL A 419 -6.49 -12.67 -33.38
CA VAL A 419 -6.74 -11.87 -32.19
C VAL A 419 -8.23 -11.89 -31.87
N VAL A 420 -8.56 -12.17 -30.61
CA VAL A 420 -9.94 -12.21 -30.12
C VAL A 420 -10.05 -11.32 -28.88
N GLY A 421 -11.00 -10.38 -28.88
CA GLY A 421 -11.16 -9.44 -27.76
C GLY A 421 -12.61 -9.25 -27.34
N HIS A 422 -12.88 -9.33 -26.03
CA HIS A 422 -14.18 -9.07 -25.42
C HIS A 422 -14.19 -7.77 -24.62
N CYS A 423 -15.20 -6.90 -24.80
CA CYS A 423 -15.35 -5.66 -24.01
C CYS A 423 -14.08 -4.77 -24.07
N LEU A 424 -13.46 -4.49 -22.91
CA LEU A 424 -12.16 -3.84 -22.78
C LEU A 424 -11.08 -4.56 -23.59
N GLY A 425 -11.09 -5.89 -23.60
CA GLY A 425 -10.22 -6.70 -24.44
C GLY A 425 -10.44 -6.47 -25.93
N GLY A 426 -11.65 -6.08 -26.36
CA GLY A 426 -11.93 -5.63 -27.72
C GLY A 426 -11.26 -4.30 -28.06
N LEU A 427 -11.28 -3.33 -27.15
CA LEU A 427 -10.53 -2.08 -27.32
C LEU A 427 -9.02 -2.33 -27.30
N ILE A 428 -8.53 -3.19 -26.41
CA ILE A 428 -7.12 -3.60 -26.40
C ILE A 428 -6.75 -4.28 -27.71
N ALA A 429 -7.62 -5.14 -28.25
CA ALA A 429 -7.39 -5.83 -29.52
C ALA A 429 -7.31 -4.85 -30.69
N THR A 430 -8.20 -3.87 -30.81
CA THR A 430 -8.12 -2.85 -31.88
C THR A 430 -6.90 -1.95 -31.73
N THR A 431 -6.54 -1.57 -30.50
CA THR A 431 -5.26 -0.88 -30.21
C THR A 431 -4.06 -1.74 -30.60
N PHE A 432 -4.06 -3.04 -30.27
CA PHE A 432 -3.00 -3.97 -30.63
C PHE A 432 -2.83 -4.08 -32.15
N CYS A 433 -3.93 -4.28 -32.88
CA CYS A 433 -3.94 -4.33 -34.34
C CYS A 433 -3.46 -3.01 -34.97
N SER A 434 -3.79 -1.87 -34.36
CA SER A 434 -3.37 -0.56 -34.84
C SER A 434 -1.87 -0.31 -34.65
N ILE A 435 -1.30 -0.75 -33.52
CA ILE A 435 0.13 -0.56 -33.19
C ILE A 435 1.01 -1.62 -33.86
N TYR A 436 0.50 -2.85 -33.99
CA TYR A 436 1.22 -4.02 -34.50
C TYR A 436 0.47 -4.71 -35.67
N PRO A 437 0.19 -4.00 -36.77
CA PRO A 437 -0.61 -4.54 -37.88
C PRO A 437 -0.01 -5.80 -38.50
N ASP A 438 1.32 -5.90 -38.54
CA ASP A 438 2.03 -7.06 -39.11
C ASP A 438 1.99 -8.31 -38.20
N ALA A 439 1.49 -8.20 -36.96
CA ALA A 439 1.42 -9.29 -36.00
C ALA A 439 0.04 -9.98 -35.97
N VAL A 440 -0.90 -9.60 -36.84
CA VAL A 440 -2.30 -10.04 -36.77
C VAL A 440 -2.72 -10.74 -38.06
N ASP A 441 -3.25 -11.95 -37.93
CA ASP A 441 -3.81 -12.71 -39.05
C ASP A 441 -5.29 -12.38 -39.29
N ASN A 442 -6.14 -12.63 -38.29
CA ASN A 442 -7.58 -12.34 -38.31
C ASN A 442 -8.01 -11.73 -36.97
N LEU A 443 -9.16 -11.04 -36.95
CA LEU A 443 -9.67 -10.33 -35.77
C LEU A 443 -11.14 -10.69 -35.47
N LEU A 444 -11.43 -11.04 -34.23
CA LEU A 444 -12.80 -11.17 -33.71
C LEU A 444 -13.01 -10.21 -32.54
N LEU A 445 -13.98 -9.31 -32.68
CA LEU A 445 -14.40 -8.36 -31.66
C LEU A 445 -15.75 -8.80 -31.10
N ILE A 446 -15.81 -9.07 -29.80
CA ILE A 446 -17.00 -9.59 -29.11
C ILE A 446 -17.50 -8.51 -28.14
N GLY A 447 -18.62 -7.84 -28.45
CA GLY A 447 -19.12 -6.73 -27.63
C GLY A 447 -18.01 -5.72 -27.30
N ALA A 448 -17.21 -5.34 -28.31
CA ALA A 448 -16.04 -4.50 -28.10
C ALA A 448 -16.43 -3.05 -27.79
N THR A 449 -15.66 -2.41 -26.90
CA THR A 449 -15.80 -0.99 -26.61
C THR A 449 -14.90 -0.14 -27.53
N THR A 450 -15.26 1.12 -27.71
CA THR A 450 -14.45 2.14 -28.40
C THR A 450 -14.02 3.22 -27.39
N ARG A 451 -13.43 4.33 -27.86
CA ARG A 451 -13.26 5.49 -26.99
C ARG A 451 -14.61 5.92 -26.41
N LEU A 452 -14.64 6.05 -25.09
CA LEU A 452 -15.85 6.38 -24.36
C LEU A 452 -16.22 7.87 -24.47
N SER A 453 -17.53 8.13 -24.51
CA SER A 453 -18.10 9.47 -24.33
C SER A 453 -17.76 10.05 -22.95
N ASP A 454 -17.76 11.38 -22.81
CA ASP A 454 -17.43 12.02 -21.52
C ASP A 454 -18.32 11.54 -20.36
N SER A 455 -19.60 11.29 -20.62
CA SER A 455 -20.52 10.72 -19.64
C SER A 455 -20.09 9.30 -19.22
N SER A 456 -19.76 8.44 -20.17
CA SER A 456 -19.29 7.07 -19.88
C SER A 456 -17.93 7.06 -19.14
N ARG A 457 -17.05 8.01 -19.45
CA ARG A 457 -15.77 8.22 -18.73
C ARG A 457 -15.99 8.59 -17.27
N GLN A 458 -16.95 9.48 -16.99
CA GLN A 458 -17.34 9.82 -15.62
C GLN A 458 -17.93 8.61 -14.90
N THR A 459 -18.79 7.83 -15.55
CA THR A 459 -19.35 6.59 -14.97
C THR A 459 -18.26 5.59 -14.58
N LEU A 460 -17.26 5.35 -15.42
CA LEU A 460 -16.13 4.47 -15.08
C LEU A 460 -15.24 5.05 -13.98
N THR A 461 -15.02 6.36 -13.97
CA THR A 461 -14.25 7.02 -12.89
C THR A 461 -14.97 6.87 -11.54
N SER A 462 -16.29 7.07 -11.52
CA SER A 462 -17.13 6.82 -10.34
C SER A 462 -17.13 5.34 -9.96
N ARG A 463 -17.19 4.42 -10.92
CA ARG A 463 -17.11 2.98 -10.66
C ARG A 463 -15.76 2.60 -10.01
N ALA A 464 -14.64 3.19 -10.44
CA ALA A 464 -13.34 3.00 -9.81
C ALA A 464 -13.32 3.49 -8.35
N GLN A 465 -13.94 4.64 -8.07
CA GLN A 465 -14.11 5.15 -6.71
C GLN A 465 -14.99 4.23 -5.86
N THR A 466 -16.11 3.75 -6.41
CA THR A 466 -17.00 2.79 -5.75
C THR A 466 -16.27 1.52 -5.35
N VAL A 467 -15.48 0.92 -6.24
CA VAL A 467 -14.69 -0.28 -5.90
C VAL A 467 -13.69 -0.01 -4.78
N ARG A 468 -12.97 1.11 -4.83
CA ARG A 468 -12.01 1.49 -3.79
C ARG A 468 -12.67 1.78 -2.44
N SER A 469 -13.93 2.22 -2.44
CA SER A 469 -14.66 2.63 -1.23
C SER A 469 -15.49 1.50 -0.63
N TYR A 470 -16.07 0.64 -1.47
CA TYR A 470 -17.10 -0.32 -1.08
C TYR A 470 -16.83 -1.76 -1.56
N GLY A 471 -15.72 -2.00 -2.27
CA GLY A 471 -15.33 -3.31 -2.77
C GLY A 471 -16.08 -3.76 -4.03
N MET A 472 -15.74 -4.96 -4.53
CA MET A 472 -16.23 -5.49 -5.81
C MET A 472 -17.71 -5.92 -5.78
N ASP A 473 -18.25 -6.31 -4.62
CA ASP A 473 -19.64 -6.80 -4.52
C ASP A 473 -20.68 -5.76 -4.97
N HIS A 474 -20.44 -4.49 -4.66
CA HIS A 474 -21.30 -3.38 -5.08
C HIS A 474 -21.36 -3.26 -6.60
N VAL A 475 -20.23 -3.44 -7.27
CA VAL A 475 -20.16 -3.40 -8.73
C VAL A 475 -20.73 -4.66 -9.35
N ALA A 476 -20.47 -5.84 -8.77
CA ALA A 476 -20.99 -7.10 -9.27
C ALA A 476 -22.53 -7.14 -9.28
N ALA A 477 -23.18 -6.62 -8.25
CA ALA A 477 -24.64 -6.52 -8.19
C ALA A 477 -25.21 -5.68 -9.35
N GLN A 478 -24.54 -4.57 -9.67
CA GLN A 478 -24.93 -3.72 -10.79
C GLN A 478 -24.69 -4.42 -12.14
N VAL A 479 -23.50 -5.01 -12.36
CA VAL A 479 -23.17 -5.71 -13.62
C VAL A 479 -24.16 -6.84 -13.91
N VAL A 480 -24.50 -7.67 -12.92
CA VAL A 480 -25.50 -8.75 -13.10
C VAL A 480 -26.88 -8.20 -13.45
N THR A 481 -27.19 -6.97 -13.04
CA THR A 481 -28.49 -6.33 -13.32
C THR A 481 -28.49 -5.64 -14.68
N ASP A 482 -27.38 -5.01 -15.09
CA ASP A 482 -27.36 -4.13 -16.25
C ASP A 482 -26.83 -4.84 -17.51
N ASP A 483 -25.85 -5.73 -17.36
CA ASP A 483 -25.02 -6.19 -18.48
C ASP A 483 -25.51 -7.49 -19.15
N ILE A 484 -26.47 -8.24 -18.56
CA ILE A 484 -26.98 -9.49 -19.15
C ILE A 484 -28.40 -9.33 -19.72
N ALA A 485 -28.73 -10.15 -20.73
CA ALA A 485 -30.03 -10.14 -21.41
C ALA A 485 -31.21 -10.52 -20.50
N VAL A 486 -32.42 -10.12 -20.92
CA VAL A 486 -33.67 -10.47 -20.22
C VAL A 486 -33.86 -11.99 -20.12
N LEU A 487 -33.56 -12.73 -21.19
CA LEU A 487 -33.63 -14.19 -21.17
C LEU A 487 -32.64 -14.80 -20.16
N THR A 488 -31.41 -14.29 -20.10
CA THR A 488 -30.40 -14.73 -19.12
C THR A 488 -30.86 -14.41 -17.70
N LYS A 489 -31.51 -13.25 -17.51
CA LYS A 489 -32.13 -12.87 -16.24
C LYS A 489 -33.28 -13.77 -15.81
N SER A 490 -34.04 -14.35 -16.72
CA SER A 490 -35.17 -15.21 -16.34
C SER A 490 -34.79 -16.68 -16.22
N SER A 491 -33.82 -17.16 -17.01
CA SER A 491 -33.66 -18.61 -17.25
C SER A 491 -32.25 -19.18 -17.12
N LYS A 492 -31.19 -18.34 -17.07
CA LYS A 492 -29.78 -18.83 -17.08
C LYS A 492 -29.05 -18.51 -15.76
N SER A 493 -29.46 -19.17 -14.67
CA SER A 493 -28.91 -18.92 -13.33
C SER A 493 -27.40 -19.19 -13.19
N VAL A 494 -26.87 -20.18 -13.92
CA VAL A 494 -25.44 -20.49 -13.94
C VAL A 494 -24.65 -19.33 -14.55
N VAL A 495 -25.12 -18.77 -15.66
CA VAL A 495 -24.49 -17.60 -16.31
C VAL A 495 -24.46 -16.41 -15.37
N LYS A 496 -25.58 -16.09 -14.71
CA LYS A 496 -25.60 -15.03 -13.69
C LYS A 496 -24.58 -15.22 -12.58
N SER A 497 -24.47 -16.46 -12.08
CA SER A 497 -23.58 -16.80 -10.98
C SER A 497 -22.12 -16.66 -11.42
N TYR A 498 -21.81 -17.10 -12.65
CA TYR A 498 -20.51 -16.89 -13.27
C TYR A 498 -20.18 -15.40 -13.41
N VAL A 499 -21.08 -14.59 -13.97
CA VAL A 499 -20.86 -13.14 -14.13
C VAL A 499 -20.58 -12.49 -12.76
N LYS A 500 -21.38 -12.82 -11.75
CA LYS A 500 -21.15 -12.33 -10.38
C LYS A 500 -19.76 -12.74 -9.88
N LEU A 501 -19.42 -14.02 -9.96
CA LEU A 501 -18.15 -14.56 -9.49
C LEU A 501 -16.95 -13.96 -10.23
N SER A 502 -17.07 -13.77 -11.55
CA SER A 502 -16.04 -13.16 -12.39
C SER A 502 -15.71 -11.76 -11.86
N ILE A 503 -16.73 -10.92 -11.65
CA ILE A 503 -16.51 -9.56 -11.14
C ILE A 503 -15.98 -9.60 -9.70
N THR A 504 -16.55 -10.40 -8.80
CA THR A 504 -16.14 -10.41 -7.39
C THR A 504 -14.76 -11.04 -7.14
N SER A 505 -14.29 -11.90 -8.04
CA SER A 505 -12.95 -12.50 -7.97
C SER A 505 -11.83 -11.59 -8.48
N SER A 506 -12.16 -10.46 -9.10
CA SER A 506 -11.17 -9.48 -9.57
C SER A 506 -10.54 -8.72 -8.41
N GLN A 507 -9.25 -8.40 -8.53
CA GLN A 507 -8.55 -7.59 -7.53
C GLN A 507 -9.12 -6.16 -7.54
N PRO A 508 -9.59 -5.60 -6.40
CA PRO A 508 -10.26 -4.30 -6.39
C PRO A 508 -9.45 -3.17 -7.01
N GLU A 509 -8.16 -3.06 -6.68
CA GLU A 509 -7.32 -1.98 -7.19
C GLU A 509 -6.97 -2.18 -8.67
N GLY A 510 -6.72 -3.43 -9.11
CA GLY A 510 -6.51 -3.74 -10.53
C GLY A 510 -7.72 -3.38 -11.39
N TYR A 511 -8.92 -3.73 -10.92
CA TYR A 511 -10.18 -3.36 -11.56
C TYR A 511 -10.38 -1.84 -11.59
N ALA A 512 -10.13 -1.14 -10.47
CA ALA A 512 -10.26 0.31 -10.40
C ALA A 512 -9.30 1.04 -11.36
N LEU A 513 -8.04 0.58 -11.44
CA LEU A 513 -7.06 1.12 -12.37
C LEU A 513 -7.45 0.85 -13.83
N ALA A 514 -8.02 -0.32 -14.14
CA ALA A 514 -8.47 -0.62 -15.49
C ALA A 514 -9.75 0.16 -15.89
N CYS A 515 -10.64 0.47 -14.95
CA CYS A 515 -11.71 1.45 -15.18
C CYS A 515 -11.13 2.80 -15.62
N LEU A 516 -10.07 3.27 -14.95
CA LEU A 516 -9.41 4.54 -15.29
C LEU A 516 -8.64 4.44 -16.62
N ALA A 517 -7.99 3.31 -16.89
CA ALA A 517 -7.34 3.03 -18.16
C ALA A 517 -8.33 3.10 -19.33
N LEU A 518 -9.49 2.45 -19.19
CA LEU A 518 -10.56 2.47 -20.18
C LEU A 518 -11.18 3.87 -20.32
N ALA A 519 -11.40 4.57 -19.20
CA ALA A 519 -11.90 5.94 -19.22
C ALA A 519 -10.92 6.89 -19.94
N THR A 520 -9.61 6.66 -19.86
CA THR A 520 -8.61 7.57 -20.44
C THR A 520 -8.09 7.12 -21.81
N ALA A 521 -8.52 5.96 -22.29
CA ALA A 521 -8.03 5.36 -23.53
C ALA A 521 -8.22 6.30 -24.74
N PRO A 522 -7.18 6.47 -25.58
CA PRO A 522 -7.32 7.14 -26.87
C PRO A 522 -8.14 6.28 -27.83
N GLU A 523 -8.62 6.90 -28.92
CA GLU A 523 -9.23 6.15 -30.02
C GLU A 523 -8.12 5.44 -30.83
N PRO A 524 -8.24 4.13 -31.11
CA PRO A 524 -7.34 3.42 -32.02
C PRO A 524 -7.44 3.95 -33.45
N SER A 525 -6.36 3.79 -34.24
CA SER A 525 -6.44 4.02 -35.69
C SER A 525 -7.01 2.77 -36.36
N TYR A 526 -8.34 2.71 -36.48
CA TYR A 526 -9.05 1.58 -37.10
C TYR A 526 -8.64 1.33 -38.56
N SER A 527 -8.31 2.39 -39.30
CA SER A 527 -7.81 2.28 -40.68
C SER A 527 -6.44 1.62 -40.81
N ALA A 528 -5.69 1.52 -39.71
CA ALA A 528 -4.42 0.79 -39.67
C ALA A 528 -4.60 -0.73 -39.45
N ILE A 529 -5.82 -1.21 -39.21
CA ILE A 529 -6.07 -2.63 -38.98
C ILE A 529 -5.99 -3.39 -40.32
N THR A 530 -5.01 -4.28 -40.44
CA THR A 530 -4.70 -5.06 -41.65
C THR A 530 -5.13 -6.53 -41.56
N ALA A 531 -5.91 -6.91 -40.55
CA ALA A 531 -6.41 -8.27 -40.38
C ALA A 531 -7.14 -8.74 -41.65
N LYS A 532 -6.83 -9.95 -42.13
CA LYS A 532 -7.36 -10.48 -43.40
C LYS A 532 -8.87 -10.67 -43.35
N LYS A 533 -9.37 -11.10 -42.18
CA LYS A 533 -10.79 -11.19 -41.88
C LYS A 533 -11.06 -10.58 -40.50
N THR A 534 -12.07 -9.72 -40.44
CA THR A 534 -12.55 -9.15 -39.17
C THR A 534 -14.04 -9.46 -39.00
N ILE A 535 -14.42 -10.03 -37.85
CA ILE A 535 -15.82 -10.17 -37.44
C ILE A 535 -16.06 -9.30 -36.20
N ILE A 536 -17.16 -8.55 -36.23
CA ILE A 536 -17.69 -7.81 -35.09
C ILE A 536 -18.96 -8.53 -34.66
N LEU A 537 -18.96 -9.08 -33.45
CA LEU A 537 -20.06 -9.82 -32.86
C LEU A 537 -20.71 -8.95 -31.78
N ALA A 538 -22.02 -8.69 -31.93
CA ALA A 538 -22.78 -7.85 -31.00
C ALA A 538 -24.08 -8.52 -30.55
N GLY A 539 -24.39 -8.38 -29.26
CA GLY A 539 -25.66 -8.78 -28.67
C GLY A 539 -26.69 -7.68 -28.87
N LYS A 540 -27.90 -8.02 -29.33
CA LYS A 540 -28.96 -7.03 -29.52
C LYS A 540 -29.45 -6.38 -28.22
N GLU A 541 -29.17 -6.99 -27.07
CA GLU A 541 -29.51 -6.47 -25.75
C GLU A 541 -28.28 -5.95 -24.97
N ASP A 542 -27.10 -5.85 -25.60
CA ASP A 542 -25.90 -5.33 -24.96
C ASP A 542 -26.03 -3.83 -24.68
N LYS A 543 -26.05 -3.46 -23.40
CA LYS A 543 -26.12 -2.05 -22.96
C LYS A 543 -24.75 -1.46 -22.66
N THR A 544 -23.74 -2.30 -22.47
CA THR A 544 -22.37 -1.89 -22.16
C THR A 544 -21.61 -1.56 -23.44
N SER A 545 -21.84 -2.32 -24.52
CA SER A 545 -21.40 -2.03 -25.88
C SER A 545 -22.59 -2.06 -26.83
N PRO A 546 -23.41 -0.98 -26.85
CA PRO A 546 -24.62 -0.92 -27.65
C PRO A 546 -24.37 -1.14 -29.14
N LEU A 547 -25.40 -1.57 -29.87
CA LEU A 547 -25.34 -1.85 -31.31
C LEU A 547 -24.68 -0.72 -32.13
N ALA A 548 -24.96 0.55 -31.80
CA ALA A 548 -24.33 1.71 -32.45
C ALA A 548 -22.79 1.69 -32.39
N THR A 549 -22.21 1.10 -31.34
CA THR A 549 -20.76 0.91 -31.20
C THR A 549 -20.25 -0.11 -32.21
N ALA A 550 -20.98 -1.22 -32.39
CA ALA A 550 -20.64 -2.26 -33.34
C ALA A 550 -20.81 -1.80 -34.80
N GLU A 551 -21.85 -1.02 -35.10
CA GLU A 551 -22.06 -0.36 -36.39
C GLU A 551 -20.92 0.61 -36.70
N PHE A 552 -20.54 1.46 -35.73
CA PHE A 552 -19.41 2.35 -35.87
C PHE A 552 -18.11 1.58 -36.17
N LEU A 553 -17.80 0.53 -35.42
CA LEU A 553 -16.62 -0.30 -35.69
C LEU A 553 -16.67 -0.93 -37.08
N HIS A 554 -17.85 -1.37 -37.53
CA HIS A 554 -18.04 -1.97 -38.85
C HIS A 554 -17.81 -0.96 -39.97
N GLU A 555 -18.24 0.28 -39.80
CA GLU A 555 -17.95 1.39 -40.72
C GLU A 555 -16.47 1.77 -40.75
N GLN A 556 -15.78 1.73 -39.60
CA GLN A 556 -14.38 2.15 -39.51
C GLN A 556 -13.37 1.07 -39.90
N ILE A 557 -13.72 -0.21 -39.76
CA ILE A 557 -12.85 -1.34 -40.08
C ILE A 557 -13.26 -1.91 -41.44
N ASN A 558 -12.50 -1.55 -42.46
CA ASN A 558 -12.78 -1.93 -43.83
C ASN A 558 -12.82 -3.46 -44.02
N GLY A 559 -13.86 -3.96 -44.69
CA GLY A 559 -14.03 -5.39 -44.96
C GLY A 559 -14.41 -6.24 -43.74
N SER A 560 -14.78 -5.62 -42.62
CA SER A 560 -15.35 -6.34 -41.48
C SER A 560 -16.74 -6.90 -41.77
N GLU A 561 -17.17 -7.91 -41.02
CA GLU A 561 -18.54 -8.45 -41.03
C GLU A 561 -19.19 -8.21 -39.66
N LEU A 562 -20.43 -7.74 -39.63
CA LEU A 562 -21.20 -7.54 -38.40
C LEU A 562 -22.21 -8.67 -38.20
N ILE A 563 -22.07 -9.42 -37.10
CA ILE A 563 -22.97 -10.50 -36.71
C ILE A 563 -23.73 -10.09 -35.44
N LEU A 564 -25.06 -10.25 -35.48
CA LEU A 564 -25.93 -9.92 -34.36
C LEU A 564 -26.51 -11.17 -33.70
N LEU A 565 -26.39 -11.26 -32.38
CA LEU A 565 -26.97 -12.35 -31.58
C LEU A 565 -28.27 -11.89 -30.89
N ASP A 566 -29.33 -12.67 -31.07
CA ASP A 566 -30.62 -12.45 -30.42
C ASP A 566 -30.59 -12.92 -28.95
N ASN A 567 -31.24 -12.16 -28.06
CA ASN A 567 -31.33 -12.47 -26.63
C ASN A 567 -29.97 -12.55 -25.91
N VAL A 568 -29.00 -11.76 -26.36
CA VAL A 568 -27.64 -11.69 -25.82
C VAL A 568 -27.35 -10.27 -25.34
N GLY A 569 -26.87 -10.16 -24.10
CA GLY A 569 -26.34 -8.94 -23.51
C GLY A 569 -24.83 -8.85 -23.74
N HIS A 570 -24.11 -8.36 -22.74
CA HIS A 570 -22.67 -8.11 -22.84
C HIS A 570 -21.81 -9.38 -22.68
N TRP A 571 -22.36 -10.46 -22.11
CA TRP A 571 -21.60 -11.68 -21.78
C TRP A 571 -21.78 -12.77 -22.84
N HIS A 572 -21.60 -12.41 -24.11
CA HIS A 572 -21.75 -13.24 -25.31
C HIS A 572 -21.24 -14.68 -25.16
N GLY A 573 -20.01 -14.86 -24.66
CA GLY A 573 -19.37 -16.17 -24.48
C GLY A 573 -20.07 -17.11 -23.49
N PHE A 574 -21.03 -16.63 -22.70
CA PHE A 574 -21.86 -17.42 -21.78
C PHE A 574 -23.35 -17.32 -22.09
N GLU A 575 -23.79 -16.19 -22.66
CA GLU A 575 -25.19 -15.99 -23.03
C GLU A 575 -25.54 -16.73 -24.32
N ASP A 576 -24.61 -16.83 -25.28
CA ASP A 576 -24.73 -17.65 -26.49
C ASP A 576 -23.35 -18.20 -26.92
N VAL A 577 -22.97 -19.29 -26.26
CA VAL A 577 -21.71 -20.01 -26.52
C VAL A 577 -21.64 -20.47 -27.99
N GLU A 578 -22.75 -20.95 -28.56
CA GLU A 578 -22.79 -21.49 -29.91
C GLU A 578 -22.61 -20.40 -30.96
N GLY A 579 -23.34 -19.29 -30.84
CA GLY A 579 -23.20 -18.13 -31.72
C GLY A 579 -21.78 -17.55 -31.66
N THR A 580 -21.21 -17.47 -30.46
CA THR A 580 -19.83 -16.99 -30.27
C THR A 580 -18.79 -17.96 -30.85
N ALA A 581 -18.98 -19.27 -30.69
CA ALA A 581 -18.14 -20.31 -31.27
C ALA A 581 -18.18 -20.33 -32.80
N LYS A 582 -19.35 -20.09 -33.42
CA LYS A 582 -19.49 -19.94 -34.86
C LYS A 582 -18.71 -18.73 -35.38
N ALA A 583 -18.78 -17.59 -34.67
CA ALA A 583 -18.01 -16.40 -35.03
C ALA A 583 -16.49 -16.64 -34.93
N LEU A 584 -16.03 -17.33 -33.87
CA LEU A 584 -14.62 -17.73 -33.76
C LEU A 584 -14.21 -18.63 -34.92
N THR A 585 -14.99 -19.67 -35.22
CA THR A 585 -14.70 -20.59 -36.33
C THR A 585 -14.66 -19.85 -37.67
N ALA A 586 -15.50 -18.83 -37.85
CA ALA A 586 -15.56 -18.08 -39.10
C ALA A 586 -14.33 -17.21 -39.37
N ILE A 587 -13.54 -16.83 -38.35
CA ILE A 587 -12.28 -16.09 -38.55
C ILE A 587 -11.03 -16.98 -38.66
N LEU A 588 -11.16 -18.29 -38.52
CA LEU A 588 -10.06 -19.26 -38.61
C LEU A 588 -10.13 -19.99 -39.94
#